data_AF-A0A6M3LNR8-F1
#
_entry.id   AF-A0A6M3LNR8-F1
#
_cell.length_a   1.000
_cell.length_b   1.000
_cell.length_c   1.000
_cell.angle_alpha   90.00
_cell.angle_beta   90.00
_cell.angle_gamma   90.00
#
_symmetry.space_group_name_H-M   'P 1'
#
loop_
_entity.id
_entity.type
_entity.pdbx_description
1 polymer ?
#
loop_
_entity_poly.entity_id
_entity_poly.type
_entity_poly.pdbx_seq_one_letter_code
_entity_poly.pdbx_strand_id
1 'polypeptide(L)'
;MRNYMVIGSSPIDEDCAQVGTDNYPEQSRKECRVFIAQLRRQFGTEPILTSLTIKTFPHDFGDYHEVVCYYEDEDEEARDYAYRLESKTPTRWDDEAKQELGLS
;
A
#
# COMPACT_ATOMS: atom_id res chain seq x y z
N MET A 1 -14.98 16.21 -1.54
CA MET A 1 -14.76 15.34 -2.73
C MET A 1 -13.94 14.09 -2.36
N ARG A 2 -14.29 12.90 -2.87
CA ARG A 2 -13.50 11.68 -2.66
C ARG A 2 -12.23 11.66 -3.51
N ASN A 3 -11.08 11.51 -2.86
CA ASN A 3 -9.75 11.44 -3.47
C ASN A 3 -9.02 10.16 -3.06
N TYR A 4 -7.82 9.95 -3.61
CA TYR A 4 -6.93 8.88 -3.16
C TYR A 4 -5.47 9.36 -3.08
N MET A 5 -4.75 8.81 -2.11
CA MET A 5 -3.30 8.98 -1.95
C MET A 5 -2.61 7.67 -2.33
N VAL A 6 -1.58 7.75 -3.16
CA VAL A 6 -0.73 6.60 -3.47
C VAL A 6 0.29 6.43 -2.35
N ILE A 7 0.38 5.21 -1.79
CA ILE A 7 1.33 4.88 -0.72
C ILE A 7 2.52 4.09 -1.29
N GLY A 8 2.27 3.25 -2.30
CA GLY A 8 3.29 2.41 -2.96
C GLY A 8 2.92 0.93 -2.97
N SER A 9 3.69 0.11 -3.68
CA SER A 9 3.50 -1.35 -3.73
C SER A 9 4.14 -2.09 -2.55
N SER A 10 5.13 -1.47 -1.91
CA SER A 10 5.96 -1.98 -0.82
C SER A 10 6.67 -0.81 -0.11
N PRO A 11 7.32 -1.04 1.04
CA PRO A 11 8.22 -0.07 1.66
C PRO A 11 9.37 0.34 0.73
N ILE A 12 9.77 1.61 0.76
CA ILE A 12 10.67 2.20 -0.24
C ILE A 12 12.10 1.62 -0.25
N ASP A 13 12.61 1.08 0.86
CA ASP A 13 13.96 0.49 0.95
C ASP A 13 13.96 -1.04 0.76
N GLU A 14 12.90 -1.61 0.21
CA GLU A 14 12.73 -3.06 0.00
C GLU A 14 12.70 -3.40 -1.50
N ASP A 15 13.22 -4.58 -1.84
CA ASP A 15 13.05 -5.12 -3.19
C ASP A 15 11.57 -5.46 -3.41
N CYS A 16 11.02 -5.00 -4.53
CA CYS A 16 9.61 -5.21 -4.89
C CYS A 16 9.48 -6.04 -6.17
N ALA A 17 8.30 -6.62 -6.38
CA ALA A 17 7.99 -7.38 -7.58
C ALA A 17 8.33 -6.58 -8.85
N GLN A 18 9.15 -7.18 -9.72
CA GLN A 18 9.58 -6.53 -10.96
C GLN A 18 8.64 -6.87 -12.12
N VAL A 19 8.16 -5.84 -12.82
CA VAL A 19 7.37 -6.01 -14.04
C VAL A 19 8.17 -6.78 -15.08
N GLY A 20 7.50 -7.74 -15.73
CA GLY A 20 8.11 -8.62 -16.73
C GLY A 20 8.63 -9.95 -16.18
N THR A 21 8.51 -10.20 -14.87
CA THR A 21 8.69 -11.55 -14.31
C THR A 21 7.40 -12.36 -14.43
N ASP A 22 7.50 -13.67 -14.68
CA ASP A 22 6.33 -14.53 -14.92
C ASP A 22 5.31 -14.52 -13.78
N ASN A 23 5.77 -14.35 -12.54
CA ASN A 23 4.92 -14.34 -11.33
C ASN A 23 4.55 -12.93 -10.84
N TYR A 24 4.86 -11.89 -11.62
CA TYR A 24 4.67 -10.51 -11.18
C TYR A 24 3.25 -10.20 -10.65
N PRO A 25 2.15 -10.53 -11.36
CA PRO A 25 0.80 -10.13 -10.91
C PRO A 25 0.32 -10.80 -9.62
N GLU A 26 0.89 -11.96 -9.28
CA GLU A 26 0.61 -12.65 -8.03
C GLU A 26 1.47 -12.09 -6.89
N GLN A 27 2.76 -11.89 -7.16
CA GLN A 27 3.72 -11.36 -6.19
C GLN A 27 3.41 -9.91 -5.82
N SER A 28 3.13 -9.03 -6.79
CA SER A 28 2.80 -7.62 -6.55
C SER A 28 1.54 -7.48 -5.67
N ARG A 29 0.52 -8.30 -5.92
CA ARG A 29 -0.71 -8.31 -5.11
C ARG A 29 -0.45 -8.87 -3.72
N LYS A 30 0.41 -9.88 -3.58
CA LYS A 30 0.82 -10.40 -2.28
C LYS A 30 1.51 -9.30 -1.48
N GLU A 31 2.54 -8.66 -2.04
CA GLU A 31 3.25 -7.54 -1.41
C GLU A 31 2.30 -6.41 -0.99
N CYS A 32 1.41 -5.97 -1.86
CA CYS A 32 0.44 -4.93 -1.52
C CYS A 32 -0.50 -5.35 -0.37
N ARG A 33 -0.94 -6.62 -0.31
CA ARG A 33 -1.79 -7.11 0.80
C ARG A 33 -1.03 -7.11 2.12
N VAL A 34 0.21 -7.59 2.11
CA VAL A 34 1.08 -7.58 3.28
C VAL A 34 1.34 -6.15 3.72
N PHE A 35 1.55 -5.23 2.78
CA PHE A 35 1.78 -3.84 3.07
C PHE A 35 0.57 -3.16 3.71
N ILE A 36 -0.64 -3.42 3.22
CA ILE A 36 -1.88 -2.96 3.87
C ILE A 36 -1.97 -3.48 5.31
N ALA A 37 -1.63 -4.75 5.55
CA ALA A 37 -1.65 -5.32 6.89
C ALA A 37 -0.64 -4.60 7.82
N GLN A 38 0.58 -4.37 7.34
CA GLN A 38 1.60 -3.62 8.07
C GLN A 38 1.15 -2.18 8.38
N LEU A 39 0.60 -1.46 7.39
CA LEU A 39 0.08 -0.11 7.59
C LEU A 39 -1.02 -0.09 8.67
N ARG A 40 -1.93 -1.07 8.67
CA ARG A 40 -2.96 -1.18 9.72
C ARG A 40 -2.38 -1.46 11.11
N ARG A 41 -1.29 -2.22 11.22
CA ARG A 41 -0.59 -2.41 12.51
C ARG A 41 0.04 -1.13 13.04
N GLN A 42 0.63 -0.32 12.15
CA GLN A 42 1.36 0.88 12.54
C GLN A 42 0.47 2.11 12.73
N PHE A 43 -0.58 2.25 11.92
CA PHE A 43 -1.43 3.44 11.89
C PHE A 43 -2.83 3.21 12.46
N GLY A 44 -3.18 1.96 12.76
CA GLY A 44 -4.51 1.53 13.16
C GLY A 44 -5.45 1.33 11.96
N THR A 45 -6.64 0.82 12.26
CA THR A 45 -7.73 0.67 11.29
C THR A 45 -8.10 2.03 10.69
N GLU A 46 -8.48 2.02 9.42
CA GLU A 46 -8.99 3.17 8.69
C GLU A 46 -10.17 3.86 9.43
N PRO A 47 -10.14 5.19 9.66
CA PRO A 47 -11.31 5.93 10.14
C PRO A 47 -12.46 5.92 9.13
N ILE A 48 -13.63 6.43 9.53
CA ILE A 48 -14.79 6.57 8.65
C ILE A 48 -14.39 7.40 7.41
N LEU A 49 -14.96 7.08 6.26
CA LEU A 49 -14.68 7.73 4.97
C LEU A 49 -13.25 7.51 4.44
N THR A 50 -12.48 6.60 5.06
CA THR A 50 -11.21 6.14 4.51
C THR A 50 -11.20 4.65 4.19
N SER A 51 -10.32 4.24 3.29
CA SER A 51 -10.10 2.83 2.99
C SER A 51 -8.74 2.59 2.34
N LEU A 52 -7.95 1.66 2.86
CA LEU A 52 -6.75 1.14 2.20
C LEU A 52 -7.13 0.03 1.21
N THR A 53 -6.75 0.20 -0.04
CA THR A 53 -7.05 -0.77 -1.10
C THR A 53 -5.87 -0.95 -2.03
N ILE A 54 -5.89 -2.04 -2.80
CA ILE A 54 -5.01 -2.22 -3.94
C ILE A 54 -5.68 -1.56 -5.14
N LYS A 55 -4.96 -0.68 -5.85
CA LYS A 55 -5.41 -0.08 -7.10
C LYS A 55 -4.52 -0.59 -8.23
N THR A 56 -5.16 -0.97 -9.33
CA THR A 56 -4.47 -1.33 -10.56
C THR A 56 -4.26 -0.09 -11.43
N PHE A 57 -3.03 0.12 -11.87
CA PHE A 57 -2.65 1.17 -12.82
C PHE A 57 -2.21 0.53 -14.13
N PRO A 58 -2.98 0.70 -15.23
CA PRO A 58 -2.61 0.15 -16.52
C PRO A 58 -1.41 0.90 -17.09
N HIS A 59 -0.47 0.17 -17.68
CA HIS A 59 0.70 0.73 -18.35
C HIS A 59 1.11 -0.14 -19.55
N ASP A 60 1.90 0.42 -20.46
CA ASP A 60 2.30 -0.22 -21.72
C ASP A 60 3.07 -1.55 -21.56
N PHE A 61 3.62 -1.80 -20.36
CA PHE A 61 4.42 -2.99 -20.05
C PHE A 61 3.72 -3.95 -19.08
N GLY A 62 2.46 -3.69 -18.74
CA GLY A 62 1.67 -4.48 -17.80
C GLY A 62 0.97 -3.63 -16.75
N ASP A 63 0.04 -4.26 -16.02
CA ASP A 63 -0.73 -3.62 -14.96
C ASP A 63 0.11 -3.50 -13.67
N TYR A 64 0.34 -2.30 -13.17
CA TYR A 64 0.95 -2.06 -11.86
C TYR A 64 -0.08 -2.17 -10.73
N HIS A 65 0.34 -2.65 -9.57
CA HIS A 65 -0.49 -2.70 -8.37
C HIS A 65 0.16 -1.87 -7.27
N GLU A 66 -0.59 -0.93 -6.71
CA GLU A 66 -0.13 -0.12 -5.59
C GLU A 66 -1.19 -0.08 -4.49
N VAL A 67 -0.73 0.11 -3.26
CA VAL A 67 -1.60 0.46 -2.14
C VAL A 67 -1.98 1.92 -2.25
N VAL A 68 -3.28 2.19 -2.18
CA VAL A 68 -3.84 3.54 -2.10
C VAL A 68 -4.71 3.69 -0.88
N CYS A 69 -4.72 4.89 -0.30
CA CYS A 69 -5.72 5.30 0.69
C CYS A 69 -6.75 6.17 0.00
N TYR A 70 -7.99 5.70 -0.14
CA TYR A 70 -9.11 6.58 -0.48
C TYR A 70 -9.53 7.35 0.77
N TYR A 71 -9.83 8.63 0.61
CA TYR A 71 -10.30 9.51 1.68
C TYR A 71 -11.27 10.55 1.13
N GLU A 72 -12.11 11.10 2.02
CA GLU A 72 -12.96 12.25 1.71
C GLU A 72 -12.22 13.53 2.08
N ASP A 73 -11.93 14.40 1.10
CA ASP A 73 -11.08 15.58 1.29
C ASP A 73 -11.72 16.69 2.16
N GLU A 74 -13.04 16.64 2.29
CA GLU A 74 -13.82 17.55 3.15
C GLU A 74 -13.89 17.07 4.61
N ASP A 75 -13.42 15.86 4.90
CA ASP A 75 -13.35 15.31 6.25
C ASP A 75 -11.90 15.38 6.77
N GLU A 76 -11.71 16.11 7.88
CA GLU A 76 -10.38 16.39 8.44
C GLU A 76 -9.67 15.13 8.92
N GLU A 77 -10.39 14.22 9.59
CA GLU A 77 -9.80 12.97 10.10
C GLU A 77 -9.39 12.04 8.95
N ALA A 78 -10.24 11.93 7.92
CA ALA A 78 -9.97 11.13 6.74
C ALA A 78 -8.74 11.65 5.98
N ARG A 79 -8.67 12.96 5.79
CA ARG A 79 -7.52 13.63 5.17
C ARG A 79 -6.26 13.40 5.98
N ASP A 80 -6.28 13.72 7.27
CA ASP A 80 -5.11 13.62 8.15
C ASP A 80 -4.58 12.17 8.23
N TYR A 81 -5.46 11.18 8.20
CA TYR A 81 -5.07 9.77 8.11
C TYR A 81 -4.31 9.47 6.81
N ALA A 82 -4.82 9.90 5.65
CA ALA A 82 -4.19 9.66 4.36
C ALA A 82 -2.81 10.35 4.23
N TYR A 83 -2.70 11.61 4.67
CA TYR A 83 -1.41 12.33 4.67
C TYR A 83 -0.41 11.75 5.67
N ARG A 84 -0.89 11.25 6.82
CA ARG A 84 -0.02 10.59 7.79
C ARG A 84 0.53 9.27 7.27
N LEU A 85 -0.27 8.50 6.52
CA LEU A 85 0.22 7.29 5.85
C LEU A 85 1.34 7.60 4.86
N GLU A 86 1.16 8.59 3.99
CA GLU A 86 2.15 8.95 2.99
C GLU A 86 3.44 9.50 3.63
N SER A 87 3.31 10.47 4.55
CA SER A 87 4.46 11.13 5.16
C SER A 87 5.25 10.29 6.16
N LYS A 88 4.64 9.22 6.70
CA LYS A 88 5.27 8.35 7.71
C LYS A 88 5.32 6.89 7.28
N THR A 89 5.09 6.61 6.00
CA THR A 89 5.10 5.25 5.48
C THR A 89 6.40 4.56 5.90
N PRO A 90 6.36 3.31 6.39
CA PRO A 90 7.55 2.63 6.82
C PRO A 90 8.46 2.39 5.62
N THR A 91 9.77 2.55 5.80
CA THR A 91 10.72 2.30 4.72
C THR A 91 11.11 0.83 4.59
N ARG A 92 10.78 -0.01 5.58
CA ARG A 92 11.07 -1.44 5.62
C ARG A 92 9.90 -2.31 6.07
N TRP A 93 9.95 -3.60 5.75
CA TRP A 93 9.01 -4.60 6.26
C TRP A 93 9.18 -4.81 7.77
N ASP A 94 8.07 -4.94 8.49
CA ASP A 94 8.09 -5.44 9.86
C ASP A 94 8.24 -6.98 9.90
N ASP A 95 8.45 -7.55 11.08
CA ASP A 95 8.74 -8.98 11.23
C ASP A 95 7.57 -9.86 10.76
N GLU A 96 6.34 -9.43 10.98
CA GLU A 96 5.14 -10.15 10.51
C GLU A 96 5.05 -10.14 8.98
N ALA A 97 5.33 -9.00 8.36
CA ALA A 97 5.37 -8.87 6.91
C ALA A 97 6.47 -9.74 6.30
N LYS A 98 7.67 -9.74 6.89
CA LYS A 98 8.77 -10.62 6.46
C LYS A 98 8.37 -12.09 6.55
N GLN A 99 7.74 -12.50 7.65
CA GLN A 99 7.27 -13.87 7.82
C GLN A 99 6.24 -14.27 6.75
N GLU A 100 5.27 -13.40 6.45
CA GLU A 100 4.24 -13.67 5.43
C GLU A 100 4.83 -13.71 4.00
N LEU A 101 5.82 -12.87 3.74
CA LEU A 101 6.54 -12.82 2.46
C LEU A 101 7.58 -13.93 2.32
N GLY A 102 8.02 -14.55 3.42
CA GLY A 102 9.10 -15.54 3.43
C GLY A 102 10.50 -14.91 3.34
N LEU A 103 10.63 -13.67 3.79
CA LEU A 103 11.90 -12.95 3.88
C LEU A 103 12.62 -13.32 5.18
N SER A 104 13.89 -13.73 5.09
CA SER A 104 14.75 -14.15 6.20
C SER A 104 15.61 -13.04 6.75
#